data_AF-A0A2H0RRS1-F1
#
_entry.id   AF-A0A2H0RRS1-F1
#
_cell.length_a   1.000
_cell.length_b   1.000
_cell.length_c   1.000
_cell.angle_alpha   90.00
_cell.angle_beta   90.00
_cell.angle_gamma   90.00
#
_symmetry.space_group_name_H-M   'P 1'
#
loop_
_entity.id
_entity.type
_entity.pdbx_description
1 polymer ?
#
loop_
_entity_poly.entity_id
_entity_poly.type
_entity_poly.pdbx_seq_one_letter_code
_entity_poly.pdbx_strand_id
1 'polypeptide(L)'
;MTNSLSKANRKEAARKKSLGELGELFAIKALVDNEFDKIRNLNDDSYNEAFADLKCEKNNKRYIISVKARNKYQKNGKINSRYNLGTNAYQKAKNAELKYKATAYWMAIQFEKDSFSIYFGSLSELNGSNAIPVDKCEKGLIGSILANKKRHYFDFDFYSND
;
A
#
# COMPACT_ATOMS: atom_id res chain seq x y z
N MET A 1 -18.48 -27.04 13.74
CA MET A 1 -18.71 -27.01 12.28
C MET A 1 -17.64 -26.12 11.65
N THR A 2 -16.61 -26.73 11.07
CA THR A 2 -15.48 -26.03 10.46
C THR A 2 -15.89 -25.48 9.09
N ASN A 3 -15.84 -24.16 8.96
CA ASN A 3 -16.35 -23.38 7.85
C ASN A 3 -15.41 -23.54 6.64
N SER A 4 -15.72 -24.46 5.71
CA SER A 4 -14.93 -24.62 4.50
C SER A 4 -15.21 -23.46 3.53
N LEU A 5 -14.23 -22.57 3.33
CA LEU A 5 -14.32 -21.48 2.34
C LEU A 5 -14.54 -22.05 0.93
N SER A 6 -15.58 -21.58 0.24
CA SER A 6 -15.85 -21.92 -1.16
C SER A 6 -14.60 -21.68 -2.04
N LYS A 7 -14.45 -22.44 -3.13
CA LYS A 7 -13.30 -22.34 -4.06
C LYS A 7 -13.10 -20.90 -4.58
N ALA A 8 -14.21 -20.18 -4.82
CA ALA A 8 -14.20 -18.78 -5.24
C ALA A 8 -13.61 -17.84 -4.15
N ASN A 9 -13.98 -18.03 -2.89
CA ASN A 9 -13.46 -17.22 -1.78
C ASN A 9 -11.96 -17.45 -1.56
N ARG A 10 -11.48 -18.68 -1.76
CA ARG A 10 -10.06 -19.01 -1.70
C ARG A 10 -9.26 -18.34 -2.83
N LYS A 11 -9.78 -18.36 -4.07
CA LYS A 11 -9.17 -17.67 -5.21
C LYS A 11 -9.09 -16.16 -4.97
N GLU A 12 -10.17 -15.54 -4.49
CA GLU A 12 -10.18 -14.10 -4.22
C GLU A 12 -9.21 -13.70 -3.10
N ALA A 13 -9.13 -14.50 -2.02
CA ALA A 13 -8.18 -14.27 -0.95
C ALA A 13 -6.73 -14.39 -1.43
N ALA A 14 -6.41 -15.43 -2.21
CA ALA A 14 -5.07 -15.63 -2.79
C ALA A 14 -4.68 -14.47 -3.73
N ARG A 15 -5.60 -14.03 -4.59
CA ARG A 15 -5.38 -12.89 -5.48
C ARG A 15 -5.10 -11.60 -4.72
N LYS A 16 -5.92 -11.28 -3.68
CA LYS A 16 -5.71 -10.09 -2.84
C LYS A 16 -4.37 -10.13 -2.11
N LYS A 17 -3.97 -11.30 -1.62
CA LYS A 17 -2.67 -11.50 -0.98
C LYS A 17 -1.52 -11.24 -1.97
N SER A 18 -1.55 -11.91 -3.12
CA SER A 18 -0.51 -11.75 -4.15
C SER A 18 -0.44 -10.32 -4.70
N LEU A 19 -1.58 -9.63 -4.84
CA LEU A 19 -1.60 -8.21 -5.21
C LEU A 19 -0.97 -7.31 -4.14
N GLY A 20 -1.14 -7.67 -2.86
CA GLY A 20 -0.46 -7.01 -1.74
C GLY A 20 1.06 -7.17 -1.82
N GLU A 21 1.52 -8.40 -1.99
CA GLU A 21 2.95 -8.74 -2.14
C GLU A 21 3.58 -8.02 -3.34
N LEU A 22 2.89 -8.02 -4.50
CA LEU A 22 3.31 -7.27 -5.68
C LEU A 22 3.37 -5.76 -5.38
N GLY A 23 2.39 -5.24 -4.64
CA GLY A 23 2.38 -3.86 -4.15
C GLY A 23 3.61 -3.47 -3.34
N GLU A 24 4.05 -4.34 -2.42
CA GLU A 24 5.25 -4.13 -1.61
C GLU A 24 6.51 -4.07 -2.48
N LEU A 25 6.63 -4.93 -3.50
CA LEU A 25 7.74 -4.88 -4.45
C LEU A 25 7.79 -3.56 -5.22
N PHE A 26 6.64 -3.08 -5.69
CA PHE A 26 6.54 -1.78 -6.36
C PHE A 26 6.85 -0.62 -5.42
N ALA A 27 6.44 -0.72 -4.15
CA ALA A 27 6.76 0.27 -3.12
C ALA A 27 8.27 0.36 -2.89
N ILE A 28 8.96 -0.77 -2.73
CA ILE A 28 10.43 -0.83 -2.61
C ILE A 28 11.09 -0.18 -3.83
N LYS A 29 10.68 -0.56 -5.05
CA LYS A 29 11.22 0.03 -6.27
C LYS A 29 11.02 1.55 -6.29
N ALA A 30 9.83 2.04 -5.95
CA ALA A 30 9.55 3.47 -5.94
C ALA A 30 10.38 4.22 -4.89
N LEU A 31 10.64 3.62 -3.73
CA LEU A 31 11.54 4.18 -2.73
C LEU A 31 12.99 4.26 -3.26
N VAL A 32 13.47 3.22 -3.94
CA VAL A 32 14.80 3.23 -4.59
C VAL A 32 14.88 4.31 -5.68
N ASP A 33 13.89 4.37 -6.58
CA ASP A 33 13.81 5.38 -7.66
C ASP A 33 13.76 6.81 -7.10
N ASN A 34 13.34 6.99 -5.85
CA ASN A 34 13.25 8.26 -5.16
C ASN A 34 14.34 8.41 -4.08
N GLU A 35 15.47 7.70 -4.19
CA GLU A 35 16.67 7.92 -3.36
C GLU A 35 16.40 7.79 -1.85
N PHE A 36 15.56 6.83 -1.46
CA PHE A 36 15.47 6.40 -0.06
C PHE A 36 16.55 5.36 0.22
N ASP A 37 17.14 5.46 1.41
CA ASP A 37 18.20 4.59 1.90
C ASP A 37 17.67 3.57 2.90
N LYS A 38 18.48 2.53 3.16
CA LYS A 38 18.25 1.51 4.19
C LYS A 38 16.84 0.91 4.18
N ILE A 39 16.29 0.71 2.99
CA ILE A 39 14.96 0.11 2.80
C ILE A 39 14.99 -1.34 3.32
N ARG A 40 14.00 -1.69 4.14
CA ARG A 40 13.83 -3.04 4.71
C ARG A 40 12.36 -3.40 4.72
N ASN A 41 12.05 -4.62 4.27
CA ASN A 41 10.73 -5.22 4.46
C ASN A 41 10.64 -5.78 5.88
N LEU A 42 9.59 -5.41 6.61
CA LEU A 42 9.37 -5.83 7.99
C LEU A 42 8.74 -7.23 8.07
N ASN A 43 8.11 -7.67 6.99
CA ASN A 43 7.56 -9.02 6.88
C ASN A 43 8.66 -10.10 6.84
N ASP A 44 9.90 -9.74 6.49
CA ASP A 44 11.06 -10.65 6.48
C ASP A 44 11.64 -10.87 7.90
N ASP A 45 11.56 -9.85 8.77
CA ASP A 45 12.18 -9.85 10.11
C ASP A 45 11.24 -10.46 11.18
N SER A 46 9.94 -10.13 11.14
CA SER A 46 8.94 -10.65 12.07
C SER A 46 7.58 -10.70 11.38
N TYR A 47 6.97 -11.88 11.32
CA TYR A 47 5.61 -12.02 10.81
C TYR A 47 4.64 -11.13 11.62
N ASN A 48 3.93 -10.24 10.92
CA ASN A 48 2.81 -9.41 11.39
C ASN A 48 3.15 -8.12 12.17
N GLU A 49 4.00 -7.24 11.63
CA GLU A 49 4.00 -5.85 12.13
C GLU A 49 2.61 -5.22 11.92
N ALA A 50 2.05 -4.60 12.96
CA ALA A 50 0.60 -4.35 13.00
C ALA A 50 0.15 -3.22 12.06
N PHE A 51 1.06 -2.29 11.73
CA PHE A 51 0.78 -1.11 10.92
C PHE A 51 1.53 -1.08 9.58
N ALA A 52 2.81 -1.44 9.60
CA ALA A 52 3.75 -1.12 8.53
C ALA A 52 4.36 -2.35 7.90
N ASP A 53 4.63 -2.21 6.60
CA ASP A 53 5.24 -3.24 5.77
C ASP A 53 6.72 -2.89 5.52
N LEU A 54 7.09 -1.60 5.46
CA LEU A 54 8.45 -1.14 5.14
C LEU A 54 9.00 -0.15 6.17
N LYS A 55 10.30 -0.20 6.42
CA LYS A 55 11.09 0.87 7.07
C LYS A 55 12.19 1.37 6.13
N CYS A 56 12.45 2.67 6.12
CA CYS A 56 13.53 3.28 5.33
C CYS A 56 13.98 4.62 5.93
N GLU A 57 15.05 5.19 5.36
CA GLU A 57 15.59 6.50 5.73
C GLU A 57 15.70 7.41 4.50
N LYS A 58 15.54 8.72 4.68
CA LYS A 58 15.86 9.73 3.67
C LYS A 58 16.10 11.07 4.35
N ASN A 59 17.14 11.81 3.95
CA ASN A 59 17.47 13.13 4.52
C ASN A 59 17.50 13.14 6.06
N ASN A 60 18.16 12.15 6.67
CA ASN A 60 18.21 11.93 8.12
C ASN A 60 16.86 11.73 8.83
N LYS A 61 15.78 11.47 8.09
CA LYS A 61 14.47 11.09 8.64
C LYS A 61 14.25 9.59 8.45
N ARG A 62 13.61 8.97 9.45
CA ARG A 62 13.19 7.57 9.40
C ARG A 62 11.71 7.48 9.12
N TYR A 63 11.34 6.56 8.23
CA TYR A 63 9.97 6.36 7.76
C TYR A 63 9.52 4.94 8.12
N ILE A 64 8.28 4.83 8.59
CA ILE A 64 7.60 3.56 8.83
C ILE A 64 6.31 3.57 8.00
N ILE A 65 6.22 2.68 7.01
CA ILE A 65 5.31 2.84 5.87
C ILE A 65 4.31 1.69 5.82
N SER A 66 3.01 2.03 5.78
CA SER A 66 1.94 1.09 5.46
C SER A 66 1.64 1.10 3.96
N VAL A 67 1.70 -0.04 3.30
CA VAL A 67 1.52 -0.24 1.87
C VAL A 67 0.11 -0.77 1.59
N LYS A 68 -0.60 -0.13 0.64
CA LYS A 68 -1.92 -0.57 0.18
C LYS A 68 -1.95 -0.65 -1.34
N ALA A 69 -1.92 -1.86 -1.87
CA ALA A 69 -2.05 -2.14 -3.29
C ALA A 69 -3.46 -2.61 -3.66
N ARG A 70 -4.09 -1.99 -4.65
CA ARG A 70 -5.43 -2.36 -5.14
C ARG A 70 -5.55 -2.09 -6.63
N ASN A 71 -6.47 -2.80 -7.27
CA ASN A 71 -6.95 -2.42 -8.59
C ASN A 71 -7.70 -1.08 -8.52
N LYS A 72 -7.51 -0.25 -9.54
CA LYS A 72 -8.19 1.05 -9.69
C LYS A 72 -9.69 0.91 -9.77
N TYR A 73 -10.18 -0.09 -10.51
CA TYR A 73 -11.60 -0.31 -10.73
C TYR A 73 -12.09 -1.51 -9.92
N GLN A 74 -13.26 -1.36 -9.31
CA GLN A 74 -14.01 -2.43 -8.65
C GLN A 74 -14.69 -3.34 -9.69
N LYS A 75 -15.25 -4.47 -9.26
CA LYS A 75 -15.98 -5.42 -10.15
C LYS A 75 -17.13 -4.75 -10.92
N ASN A 76 -17.72 -3.70 -10.35
CA ASN A 76 -18.81 -2.93 -10.97
C ASN A 76 -18.31 -1.77 -11.88
N GLY A 77 -17.02 -1.72 -12.19
CA GLY A 77 -16.40 -0.66 -12.99
C GLY A 77 -16.22 0.69 -12.28
N LYS A 78 -16.67 0.85 -11.03
CA LYS A 78 -16.47 2.10 -10.27
C LYS A 78 -15.04 2.20 -9.77
N ILE A 79 -14.55 3.45 -9.67
CA ILE A 79 -13.22 3.73 -9.11
C ILE A 79 -13.19 3.34 -7.62
N ASN A 80 -12.15 2.61 -7.24
CA ASN A 80 -11.78 2.34 -5.87
C ASN A 80 -11.03 3.56 -5.31
N SER A 81 -11.77 4.55 -4.83
CA SER A 81 -11.23 5.85 -4.41
C SER A 81 -10.67 5.88 -2.98
N ARG A 82 -10.87 4.80 -2.18
CA ARG A 82 -10.53 4.79 -0.75
C ARG A 82 -9.82 3.50 -0.34
N TYR A 83 -8.55 3.60 0.06
CA TYR A 83 -7.79 2.44 0.52
C TYR A 83 -7.69 2.45 2.05
N ASN A 84 -8.39 1.51 2.69
CA ASN A 84 -8.44 1.42 4.15
C ASN A 84 -7.07 0.96 4.72
N LEU A 85 -6.58 1.69 5.73
CA LEU A 85 -5.34 1.40 6.44
C LEU A 85 -5.49 0.29 7.50
N GLY A 86 -6.73 -0.13 7.77
CA GLY A 86 -7.09 -1.13 8.76
C GLY A 86 -7.67 -0.51 10.02
N THR A 87 -8.13 -1.37 10.94
CA THR A 87 -8.68 -0.95 12.23
C THR A 87 -7.58 -0.39 13.13
N ASN A 88 -7.91 0.67 13.88
CA ASN A 88 -7.02 1.34 14.84
C ASN A 88 -5.70 1.81 14.20
N ALA A 89 -5.72 2.24 12.93
CA ALA A 89 -4.53 2.59 12.17
C ALA A 89 -3.63 3.60 12.91
N TYR A 90 -4.19 4.67 13.47
CA TYR A 90 -3.42 5.70 14.21
C TYR A 90 -2.78 5.17 15.49
N GLN A 91 -3.46 4.32 16.25
CA GLN A 91 -2.88 3.73 17.46
C GLN A 91 -1.73 2.78 17.11
N LYS A 92 -1.92 1.94 16.08
CA LYS A 92 -0.87 1.03 15.61
C LYS A 92 0.31 1.79 15.01
N ALA A 93 0.04 2.88 14.29
CA ALA A 93 1.06 3.78 13.78
C ALA A 93 1.89 4.39 14.90
N LYS A 94 1.24 4.97 15.93
CA LYS A 94 1.94 5.53 17.09
C LYS A 94 2.86 4.50 17.77
N ASN A 95 2.39 3.27 17.91
CA ASN A 95 3.22 2.18 18.47
C ASN A 95 4.43 1.88 17.57
N ALA A 96 4.25 1.84 16.25
CA ALA A 96 5.32 1.62 15.29
C ALA A 96 6.32 2.80 15.27
N GLU A 97 5.84 4.05 15.34
CA GLU A 97 6.68 5.25 15.43
C GLU A 97 7.60 5.20 16.65
N LEU A 98 7.06 4.81 17.82
CA LEU A 98 7.85 4.63 19.04
C LEU A 98 8.87 3.50 18.92
N LYS A 99 8.44 2.33 18.41
CA LYS A 99 9.31 1.15 18.24
C LYS A 99 10.49 1.42 17.32
N TYR A 100 10.24 2.09 16.19
CA TYR A 100 11.24 2.29 15.14
C TYR A 100 11.91 3.66 15.17
N LYS A 101 11.51 4.56 16.08
CA LYS A 101 11.95 5.96 16.13
C LYS A 101 11.81 6.62 14.76
N ALA A 102 10.64 6.44 14.15
CA ALA A 102 10.32 6.82 12.78
C ALA A 102 8.98 7.54 12.72
N THR A 103 8.67 8.20 11.61
CA THR A 103 7.37 8.83 11.37
C THR A 103 6.51 7.94 10.48
N ALA A 104 5.21 7.85 10.78
CA ALA A 104 4.26 7.03 10.06
C ALA A 104 3.86 7.64 8.72
N TYR A 105 4.00 6.84 7.67
CA TYR A 105 3.66 7.17 6.30
C TYR A 105 2.80 6.06 5.68
N TRP A 106 2.19 6.37 4.55
CA TRP A 106 1.44 5.43 3.74
C TRP A 106 1.93 5.46 2.29
N MET A 107 1.77 4.32 1.62
CA MET A 107 1.89 4.19 0.17
C MET A 107 0.64 3.55 -0.40
N ALA A 108 0.03 4.18 -1.39
CA ALA A 108 -1.05 3.60 -2.17
C ALA A 108 -0.53 3.25 -3.56
N ILE A 109 -0.65 1.98 -3.94
CA ILE A 109 -0.31 1.47 -5.27
C ILE A 109 -1.61 1.12 -5.96
N GLN A 110 -1.91 1.85 -7.02
CA GLN A 110 -3.11 1.67 -7.81
C GLN A 110 -2.71 0.99 -9.12
N PHE A 111 -3.26 -0.21 -9.36
CA PHE A 111 -3.01 -0.98 -10.58
C PHE A 111 -4.17 -0.85 -11.57
N GLU A 112 -3.82 -0.67 -12.83
CA GLU A 112 -4.67 -0.88 -14.01
C GLU A 112 -4.13 -2.11 -14.76
N LYS A 113 -4.67 -2.43 -15.95
CA LYS A 113 -4.28 -3.65 -16.68
C LYS A 113 -2.82 -3.63 -17.14
N ASP A 114 -2.34 -2.46 -17.55
CA ASP A 114 -1.03 -2.27 -18.20
C ASP A 114 -0.17 -1.21 -17.51
N SER A 115 -0.70 -0.59 -16.46
CA SER A 115 -0.12 0.59 -15.85
C SER A 115 -0.42 0.67 -14.36
N PHE A 116 0.39 1.46 -13.66
CA PHE A 116 0.28 1.66 -12.23
C PHE A 116 0.58 3.10 -11.85
N SER A 117 0.02 3.51 -10.71
CA SER A 117 0.34 4.77 -10.04
C SER A 117 0.71 4.51 -8.59
N ILE A 118 1.61 5.34 -8.05
CA ILE A 118 2.08 5.26 -6.67
C ILE A 118 1.96 6.62 -6.03
N TYR A 119 1.23 6.66 -4.91
CA TYR A 119 1.04 7.83 -4.08
C TYR A 119 1.67 7.60 -2.72
N PHE A 120 2.29 8.63 -2.16
CA PHE A 120 3.03 8.56 -0.90
C PHE A 120 2.75 9.80 -0.05
N GLY A 121 2.46 9.63 1.23
CA GLY A 121 2.22 10.77 2.12
C GLY A 121 2.33 10.40 3.59
N SER A 122 2.37 11.42 4.44
CA SER A 122 2.40 11.22 5.89
C SER A 122 1.04 10.80 6.40
N LEU A 123 1.01 10.03 7.50
CA LEU A 123 -0.26 9.67 8.15
C LEU A 123 -1.00 10.92 8.66
N SER A 124 -0.27 11.95 9.10
CA SER A 124 -0.84 13.23 9.54
C SER A 124 -1.68 13.92 8.47
N GLU A 125 -1.30 13.84 7.19
CA GLU A 125 -2.07 14.45 6.09
C GLU A 125 -3.49 13.86 5.94
N LEU A 126 -3.74 12.68 6.50
CA LEU A 126 -5.06 12.06 6.46
C LEU A 126 -6.03 12.63 7.51
N ASN A 127 -5.58 13.51 8.43
CA ASN A 127 -6.40 14.22 9.41
C ASN A 127 -7.41 13.32 10.15
N GLY A 128 -6.97 12.18 10.67
CA GLY A 128 -7.82 11.23 11.40
C GLY A 128 -8.57 10.23 10.51
N SER A 129 -8.51 10.37 9.18
CA SER A 129 -9.09 9.38 8.27
C SER A 129 -8.31 8.08 8.30
N ASN A 130 -9.02 6.95 8.40
CA ASN A 130 -8.44 5.60 8.31
C ASN A 130 -8.34 5.09 6.87
N ALA A 131 -8.58 5.93 5.87
CA ALA A 131 -8.49 5.54 4.46
C ALA A 131 -7.78 6.59 3.63
N ILE A 132 -6.90 6.14 2.74
CA ILE A 132 -6.18 6.97 1.78
C ILE A 132 -7.18 7.41 0.68
N PRO A 133 -7.41 8.72 0.48
CA PRO A 133 -8.27 9.26 -0.58
C PRO A 133 -7.54 9.30 -1.92
N VAL A 134 -7.52 8.18 -2.63
CA VAL A 134 -6.77 8.02 -3.88
C VAL A 134 -7.23 9.01 -4.96
N ASP A 135 -8.53 9.34 -4.99
CA ASP A 135 -9.09 10.36 -5.89
C ASP A 135 -8.53 11.77 -5.64
N LYS A 136 -8.11 12.07 -4.41
CA LYS A 136 -7.43 13.32 -4.04
C LYS A 136 -5.92 13.23 -4.31
N CYS A 137 -5.32 12.06 -4.11
CA CYS A 137 -3.91 11.80 -4.45
C CYS A 137 -3.65 11.97 -5.94
N GLU A 138 -4.54 11.44 -6.80
CA GLU A 138 -4.49 11.60 -8.27
C GLU A 138 -4.48 13.07 -8.70
N LYS A 139 -5.13 13.94 -7.92
CA LYS A 139 -5.21 15.39 -8.16
C LYS A 139 -4.06 16.18 -7.50
N GLY A 140 -3.13 15.51 -6.83
CA GLY A 140 -2.03 16.15 -6.09
C GLY A 140 -2.47 16.93 -4.85
N LEU A 141 -3.68 16.66 -4.33
CA LEU A 141 -4.23 17.40 -3.18
C LEU A 141 -3.77 16.82 -1.83
N ILE A 142 -3.41 15.53 -1.79
CA ILE A 142 -2.95 14.81 -0.60
C ILE A 142 -1.80 13.90 -1.00
N GLY A 143 -0.71 13.91 -0.24
CA GLY A 143 0.51 13.21 -0.56
C GLY A 143 1.19 13.73 -1.83
N SER A 144 2.21 12.99 -2.24
CA SER A 144 3.00 13.18 -3.44
C SER A 144 2.80 12.01 -4.40
N ILE A 145 2.97 12.26 -5.69
CA ILE A 145 2.88 11.25 -6.74
C ILE A 145 4.30 10.77 -7.07
N LEU A 146 4.64 9.53 -6.73
CA LEU A 146 5.96 8.94 -7.01
C LEU A 146 6.01 8.24 -8.38
N ALA A 147 4.84 7.79 -8.86
CA ALA A 147 4.66 7.27 -10.21
C ALA A 147 3.23 7.57 -10.66
N ASN A 148 3.05 7.99 -11.91
CA ASN A 148 1.74 8.28 -12.47
C ASN A 148 1.57 7.53 -13.78
N LYS A 149 0.63 6.58 -13.83
CA LYS A 149 0.30 5.77 -15.01
C LYS A 149 1.55 5.21 -15.71
N LYS A 150 2.54 4.79 -14.94
CA LYS A 150 3.74 4.14 -15.50
C LYS A 150 3.34 2.76 -16.00
N ARG A 151 3.88 2.36 -17.15
CA ARG A 151 3.62 1.04 -17.71
C ARG A 151 4.25 -0.05 -16.85
N HIS A 152 3.56 -1.18 -16.69
CA HIS A 152 4.15 -2.43 -16.21
C HIS A 152 4.00 -3.54 -17.26
N TYR A 153 4.81 -4.59 -17.14
CA TYR A 153 4.86 -5.69 -18.10
C TYR A 153 4.43 -7.04 -17.50
N PHE A 154 3.86 -7.02 -16.30
CA PHE A 154 3.31 -8.21 -15.66
C PHE A 154 2.07 -8.70 -16.42
N ASP A 155 1.95 -10.02 -16.53
CA ASP A 155 0.68 -10.65 -16.87
C ASP A 155 -0.33 -10.37 -15.75
N PHE A 156 -1.28 -9.49 -16.04
CA PHE A 156 -2.21 -8.97 -15.05
C PHE A 156 -3.54 -9.74 -15.00
N ASP A 157 -3.70 -10.78 -15.82
CA ASP A 157 -4.97 -11.52 -15.94
C ASP A 157 -5.32 -12.26 -14.63
N PHE A 158 -4.32 -12.72 -13.87
CA PHE A 158 -4.54 -13.28 -12.53
C PHE A 158 -5.04 -12.25 -11.51
N TYR A 159 -4.67 -10.98 -11.70
CA TYR A 159 -4.92 -9.89 -10.74
C TYR A 159 -6.20 -9.11 -11.04
N SER A 160 -6.80 -9.30 -12.23
CA SER A 160 -8.02 -8.60 -12.62
C SER A 160 -9.18 -8.92 -11.65
N ASN A 161 -10.15 -8.01 -11.63
CA ASN A 161 -11.36 -8.14 -10.80
C ASN A 161 -12.49 -8.88 -11.53
N ASP A 162 -12.22 -9.40 -12.73
CA ASP A 162 -13.20 -9.98 -13.64
C ASP A 162 -13.68 -11.37 -13.17
#